data_AF-A0A356DWK8-F1
#
_entry.id   AF-A0A356DWK8-F1
#
_cell.length_a   1.000
_cell.length_b   1.000
_cell.length_c   1.000
_cell.angle_alpha   90.00
_cell.angle_beta   90.00
_cell.angle_gamma   90.00
#
_symmetry.space_group_name_H-M   'P 1'
#
loop_
_entity.id
_entity.type
_entity.pdbx_description
1 polymer ?
#
loop_
_entity_poly.entity_id
_entity_poly.type
_entity_poly.pdbx_seq_one_letter_code
_entity_poly.pdbx_strand_id
1 'polypeptide(L)'
;QEYQQHYRIWSGLESELTELKRLQTNADERADILRYQIGQIEAAKLKPDEEASLLKERMRLANAETLSRYTQSALQTLDESSPETNAVTDLLGLVSHDLSSLGKIDAQMQTLADQAETALSSLTDIAYELRHYNEQIEFNPARLDQIELRIDLINSLKKKHGGTIESVLKFYATAQDELNKIEGVEGQITEVNQNIVRVKESLARVALDLSASRQQAANTMSAQMEERLARLEMRKARLKVLVTQQEDVTGLPIENGLGFDSNGIDKVELLIETNPGEGYKPLAKIASGGETSRLMLALKEVLAEADQIPTLVFDEIDSGIGGRVGMTVGSMLWQLGRHHQVMCVTHLPQLAAFGDQHFKVDKQDLHDRTVTHVVEVTGEMRVAEVAEMLGSPGQQSIQTAKELLASVNKFTSTI
;
A
#
# COMPACT_ATOMS: atom_id res chain seq x y z
N GLN A 1 6.79 4.80 23.40
CA GLN A 1 7.19 3.54 22.72
C GLN A 1 5.96 2.82 22.14
N GLU A 2 4.92 2.62 22.94
CA GLU A 2 3.63 2.05 22.47
C GLU A 2 3.04 2.77 21.25
N TYR A 3 2.98 4.11 21.27
CA TYR A 3 2.53 4.90 20.12
C TYR A 3 3.27 4.55 18.82
N GLN A 4 4.60 4.46 18.88
CA GLN A 4 5.44 4.14 17.72
C GLN A 4 5.21 2.71 17.21
N GLN A 5 4.88 1.76 18.09
CA GLN A 5 4.54 0.40 17.67
C GLN A 5 3.23 0.39 16.87
N HIS A 6 2.18 1.04 17.37
CA HIS A 6 0.92 1.18 16.63
C HIS A 6 1.11 1.93 15.31
N TYR A 7 1.93 2.99 15.30
CA TYR A 7 2.23 3.74 14.08
C TYR A 7 2.92 2.89 13.01
N ARG A 8 3.86 2.03 13.40
CA ARG A 8 4.52 1.10 12.46
C ARG A 8 3.53 0.09 11.88
N ILE A 9 2.62 -0.43 12.70
CA ILE A 9 1.58 -1.36 12.23
C ILE A 9 0.66 -0.66 11.23
N TRP A 10 0.17 0.54 11.56
CA TRP A 10 -0.67 1.32 10.65
C TRP A 10 0.06 1.63 9.33
N SER A 11 1.30 2.12 9.40
CA SER A 11 2.10 2.43 8.21
C SER A 11 2.35 1.19 7.33
N GLY A 12 2.51 0.02 7.93
CA GLY A 12 2.62 -1.24 7.20
C GLY A 12 1.33 -1.58 6.45
N LEU A 13 0.18 -1.45 7.12
CA LEU A 13 -1.13 -1.70 6.51
C LEU A 13 -1.47 -0.69 5.39
N GLU A 14 -1.10 0.58 5.52
CA GLU A 14 -1.28 1.58 4.45
C GLU A 14 -0.42 1.25 3.22
N SER A 15 0.81 0.77 3.44
CA SER A 15 1.68 0.33 2.36
C SER A 15 1.10 -0.90 1.65
N GLU A 16 0.59 -1.87 2.42
CA GLU A 16 -0.08 -3.05 1.89
C GLU A 16 -1.33 -2.68 1.09
N LEU A 17 -2.18 -1.80 1.62
CA LEU A 17 -3.36 -1.28 0.94
C LEU A 17 -3.01 -0.59 -0.38
N THR A 18 -1.93 0.18 -0.39
CA THR A 18 -1.47 0.90 -1.59
C THR A 18 -1.05 -0.09 -2.68
N GLU A 19 -0.33 -1.15 -2.33
CA GLU A 19 0.04 -2.20 -3.29
C GLU A 19 -1.19 -2.98 -3.79
N LEU A 20 -2.13 -3.34 -2.90
CA LEU A 20 -3.35 -4.02 -3.29
C LEU A 20 -4.22 -3.16 -4.23
N LYS A 21 -4.37 -1.86 -3.96
CA LYS A 21 -5.09 -0.92 -4.84
C LYS A 21 -4.42 -0.76 -6.21
N ARG A 22 -3.08 -0.77 -6.23
CA ARG A 22 -2.30 -0.75 -7.48
C ARG A 22 -2.54 -2.01 -8.32
N LEU A 23 -2.64 -3.17 -7.67
CA LEU A 23 -3.03 -4.43 -8.32
C LEU A 23 -4.47 -4.39 -8.82
N GLN A 24 -5.40 -3.83 -8.02
CA GLN A 24 -6.83 -3.75 -8.34
C GLN A 24 -7.14 -2.86 -9.54
N THR A 25 -6.47 -1.70 -9.69
CA THR A 25 -6.82 -0.72 -10.74
C THR A 25 -6.72 -1.32 -12.15
N ASN A 26 -5.75 -2.20 -12.41
CA ASN A 26 -5.63 -2.92 -13.68
C ASN A 26 -6.56 -4.15 -13.76
N ALA A 27 -7.03 -4.62 -12.63
CA ALA A 27 -7.82 -5.83 -12.50
C ALA A 27 -9.33 -5.59 -12.66
N ASP A 28 -9.84 -4.40 -12.31
CA ASP A 28 -11.27 -4.07 -12.41
C ASP A 28 -11.77 -4.03 -13.87
N GLU A 29 -11.06 -3.31 -14.75
CA GLU A 29 -11.39 -3.29 -16.19
C GLU A 29 -11.35 -4.70 -16.80
N ARG A 30 -10.39 -5.51 -16.33
CA ARG A 30 -10.23 -6.90 -16.76
C ARG A 30 -11.38 -7.76 -16.24
N ALA A 31 -11.79 -7.59 -14.99
CA ALA A 31 -12.88 -8.32 -14.36
C ALA A 31 -14.21 -8.06 -15.07
N ASP A 32 -14.50 -6.82 -15.46
CA ASP A 32 -15.74 -6.49 -16.19
C ASP A 32 -15.79 -7.14 -17.57
N ILE A 33 -14.67 -7.14 -18.29
CA ILE A 33 -14.55 -7.85 -19.57
C ILE A 33 -14.76 -9.36 -19.37
N LEU A 34 -14.12 -9.95 -18.35
CA LEU A 34 -14.24 -11.37 -18.05
C LEU A 34 -15.69 -11.74 -17.66
N ARG A 35 -16.35 -10.96 -16.81
CA ARG A 35 -17.76 -11.16 -16.42
C ARG A 35 -18.68 -11.14 -17.64
N TYR A 36 -18.50 -10.17 -18.55
CA TYR A 36 -19.27 -10.10 -19.78
C TYR A 36 -19.05 -11.33 -20.67
N GLN A 37 -17.81 -11.75 -20.86
CA GLN A 37 -17.46 -12.90 -21.71
C GLN A 37 -17.96 -14.23 -21.12
N ILE A 38 -17.78 -14.43 -19.80
CA ILE A 38 -18.30 -15.57 -19.06
C ILE A 38 -19.81 -15.63 -19.21
N GLY A 39 -20.51 -14.52 -18.95
CA GLY A 39 -21.97 -14.45 -19.07
C GLY A 39 -22.49 -14.77 -20.48
N GLN A 40 -21.78 -14.35 -21.54
CA GLN A 40 -22.15 -14.71 -22.92
C GLN A 40 -22.04 -16.22 -23.18
N ILE A 41 -20.94 -16.84 -22.75
CA ILE A 41 -20.69 -18.27 -22.99
C ILE A 41 -21.62 -19.13 -22.13
N GLU A 42 -21.83 -18.75 -20.87
CA GLU A 42 -22.72 -19.44 -19.94
C GLU A 42 -24.17 -19.41 -20.43
N ALA A 43 -24.66 -18.24 -20.87
CA ALA A 43 -26.00 -18.11 -21.43
C ALA A 43 -26.20 -18.95 -22.70
N ALA A 44 -25.14 -19.12 -23.50
CA ALA A 44 -25.20 -19.91 -24.73
C ALA A 44 -25.33 -21.41 -24.47
N LYS A 45 -24.94 -21.94 -23.31
CA LYS A 45 -25.08 -23.36 -22.93
C LYS A 45 -24.63 -24.32 -24.03
N LEU A 46 -23.43 -24.08 -24.58
CA LEU A 46 -22.87 -24.86 -25.68
C LEU A 46 -22.65 -26.32 -25.25
N LYS A 47 -23.00 -27.26 -26.13
CA LYS A 47 -22.66 -28.69 -25.95
C LYS A 47 -21.59 -29.12 -26.93
N PRO A 48 -20.64 -29.98 -26.52
CA PRO A 48 -19.79 -30.70 -27.47
C PRO A 48 -20.69 -31.45 -28.47
N ASP A 49 -20.37 -31.36 -29.76
CA ASP A 49 -21.10 -32.01 -30.87
C ASP A 49 -22.46 -31.43 -31.29
N GLU A 50 -22.93 -30.36 -30.66
CA GLU A 50 -24.21 -29.73 -31.03
C GLU A 50 -24.21 -29.23 -32.49
N GLU A 51 -23.13 -28.57 -32.90
CA GLU A 51 -22.99 -27.97 -34.24
C GLU A 51 -23.09 -29.02 -35.35
N ALA A 52 -22.45 -30.18 -35.17
CA ALA A 52 -22.47 -31.24 -36.18
C ALA A 52 -23.89 -31.81 -36.39
N SER A 53 -24.66 -31.95 -35.31
CA SER A 53 -26.06 -32.37 -35.38
C SER A 53 -26.92 -31.30 -36.08
N LEU A 54 -26.77 -30.04 -35.69
CA LEU A 54 -27.52 -28.92 -36.26
C LEU A 54 -27.25 -28.72 -37.75
N LEU A 55 -26.00 -28.88 -38.21
CA LEU A 55 -25.66 -28.77 -39.63
C LEU A 55 -26.32 -29.86 -40.48
N LYS A 56 -26.40 -31.10 -39.97
CA LYS A 56 -27.10 -32.21 -40.63
C LYS A 56 -28.60 -31.92 -40.71
N GLU A 57 -29.19 -31.46 -39.61
CA GLU A 57 -30.61 -31.11 -39.53
C GLU A 57 -30.95 -29.95 -40.49
N ARG A 58 -30.15 -28.87 -40.48
CA ARG A 58 -30.26 -27.73 -41.41
C ARG A 58 -30.25 -28.18 -42.86
N MET A 59 -29.31 -29.06 -43.23
CA MET A 59 -29.20 -29.54 -44.62
C MET A 59 -30.45 -30.30 -45.06
N ARG A 60 -31.04 -31.13 -44.18
CA ARG A 60 -32.30 -31.84 -44.49
C ARG A 60 -33.47 -30.88 -44.62
N LEU A 61 -33.66 -29.98 -43.65
CA LEU A 61 -34.79 -29.04 -43.64
C LEU A 61 -34.73 -28.03 -44.80
N ALA A 62 -33.55 -27.47 -45.09
CA ALA A 62 -33.36 -26.53 -46.20
C ALA A 62 -33.63 -27.16 -47.58
N ASN A 63 -33.45 -28.49 -47.69
CA ASN A 63 -33.70 -29.23 -48.91
C ASN A 63 -35.00 -30.05 -48.88
N ALA A 64 -35.86 -29.89 -47.86
CA ALA A 64 -37.05 -30.74 -47.65
C ALA A 64 -37.97 -30.76 -48.87
N GLU A 65 -38.24 -29.61 -49.49
CA GLU A 65 -39.06 -29.51 -50.70
C GLU A 65 -38.44 -30.26 -51.89
N THR A 66 -37.12 -30.11 -52.06
CA THR A 66 -36.39 -30.79 -53.14
C THR A 66 -36.32 -32.29 -52.92
N LEU A 67 -36.09 -32.73 -51.67
CA LEU A 67 -36.10 -34.13 -51.28
C LEU A 67 -37.48 -34.76 -51.53
N SER A 68 -38.56 -34.08 -51.13
CA SER A 68 -39.92 -34.58 -51.35
C SER A 68 -40.25 -34.67 -52.84
N ARG A 69 -39.93 -33.63 -53.62
CA ARG A 69 -40.14 -33.61 -55.07
C ARG A 69 -39.44 -34.77 -55.79
N TYR A 70 -38.16 -35.02 -55.50
CA TYR A 70 -37.42 -36.12 -56.14
C TYR A 70 -37.90 -37.50 -55.66
N THR A 71 -38.25 -37.63 -54.38
CA THR A 71 -38.79 -38.89 -53.83
C THR A 71 -40.14 -39.23 -54.46
N GLN A 72 -41.04 -38.24 -54.57
CA GLN A 72 -42.35 -38.42 -55.20
C GLN A 72 -42.22 -38.73 -56.70
N SER A 73 -41.32 -38.04 -57.42
CA SER A 73 -41.06 -38.34 -58.83
C SER A 73 -40.50 -39.76 -59.05
N ALA A 74 -39.64 -40.24 -58.15
CA ALA A 74 -39.12 -41.60 -58.19
C ALA A 74 -40.22 -42.63 -57.91
N LEU A 75 -41.04 -42.40 -56.87
CA LEU A 75 -42.19 -43.25 -56.54
C LEU A 75 -43.20 -43.34 -57.70
N GLN A 76 -43.53 -42.20 -58.29
CA GLN A 76 -44.47 -42.13 -59.41
C GLN A 76 -44.00 -42.99 -60.60
N THR A 77 -42.70 -42.95 -60.90
CA THR A 77 -42.13 -43.74 -62.01
C THR A 77 -42.04 -45.22 -61.66
N LEU A 78 -41.68 -45.52 -60.42
CA LEU A 78 -41.36 -46.87 -59.98
C LEU A 78 -42.60 -47.71 -59.76
N ASP A 79 -43.65 -47.14 -59.13
CA ASP A 79 -44.71 -47.89 -58.47
C ASP A 79 -46.13 -47.30 -58.63
N GLU A 80 -46.31 -46.16 -59.32
CA GLU A 80 -47.64 -45.57 -59.56
C GLU A 80 -48.04 -45.66 -61.05
N SER A 81 -48.97 -46.56 -61.35
CA SER A 81 -49.56 -46.64 -62.70
C SER A 81 -50.65 -45.58 -62.91
N SER A 82 -50.63 -44.96 -64.09
CA SER A 82 -51.64 -44.01 -64.56
C SER A 82 -52.26 -44.49 -65.89
N PRO A 83 -53.37 -43.90 -66.36
CA PRO A 83 -53.98 -44.29 -67.63
C PRO A 83 -53.06 -44.14 -68.85
N GLU A 84 -52.01 -43.33 -68.74
CA GLU A 84 -51.08 -43.00 -69.83
C GLU A 84 -49.71 -43.67 -69.68
N THR A 85 -49.36 -44.14 -68.48
CA THR A 85 -48.03 -44.69 -68.16
C THR A 85 -48.12 -45.81 -67.11
N ASN A 86 -47.48 -46.94 -67.39
CA ASN A 86 -47.39 -48.05 -66.44
C ASN A 86 -46.16 -47.90 -65.55
N ALA A 87 -46.30 -48.26 -64.28
CA ALA A 87 -45.20 -48.35 -63.33
C ALA A 87 -44.14 -49.35 -63.79
N VAL A 88 -42.87 -49.10 -63.43
CA VAL A 88 -41.77 -50.02 -63.75
C VAL A 88 -41.98 -51.37 -63.06
N THR A 89 -42.49 -51.39 -61.82
CA THR A 89 -42.85 -52.63 -61.10
C THR A 89 -43.90 -53.44 -61.85
N ASP A 90 -44.94 -52.81 -62.38
CA ASP A 90 -45.99 -53.48 -63.17
C ASP A 90 -45.44 -54.05 -64.48
N LEU A 91 -44.64 -53.26 -65.21
CA LEU A 91 -44.02 -53.71 -66.47
C LEU A 91 -43.06 -54.88 -66.25
N LEU A 92 -42.23 -54.82 -65.20
CA LEU A 92 -41.32 -55.91 -64.85
C LEU A 92 -42.08 -57.13 -64.30
N GLY A 93 -43.23 -56.91 -63.65
CA GLY A 93 -44.16 -57.96 -63.26
C GLY A 93 -44.67 -58.78 -64.46
N LEU A 94 -45.03 -58.10 -65.55
CA LEU A 94 -45.40 -58.76 -66.82
C LEU A 94 -44.24 -59.58 -67.40
N VAL A 95 -43.05 -58.99 -67.45
CA VAL A 95 -41.84 -59.69 -67.95
C VAL A 95 -41.51 -60.91 -67.09
N SER A 96 -41.59 -60.78 -65.77
CA SER A 96 -41.38 -61.89 -64.82
C SER A 96 -42.41 -63.01 -65.03
N HIS A 97 -43.68 -62.66 -65.25
CA HIS A 97 -44.74 -63.64 -65.55
C HIS A 97 -44.49 -64.41 -66.85
N ASP A 98 -44.11 -63.70 -67.92
CA ASP A 98 -43.84 -64.30 -69.22
C ASP A 98 -42.58 -65.18 -69.19
N LEU A 99 -41.50 -64.74 -68.54
CA LEU A 99 -40.29 -65.53 -68.34
C LEU A 99 -40.54 -66.77 -67.48
N SER A 100 -41.35 -66.67 -66.42
CA SER A 100 -41.78 -67.81 -65.62
C SER A 100 -42.58 -68.82 -66.46
N SER A 101 -43.47 -68.33 -67.32
CA SER A 101 -44.23 -69.18 -68.25
C SER A 101 -43.34 -69.85 -69.30
N LEU A 102 -42.32 -69.15 -69.81
CA LEU A 102 -41.30 -69.72 -70.70
C LEU A 102 -40.45 -70.77 -69.99
N GLY A 103 -40.05 -70.56 -68.74
CA GLY A 103 -39.29 -71.53 -67.93
C GLY A 103 -40.02 -72.86 -67.74
N LYS A 104 -41.37 -72.85 -67.73
CA LYS A 104 -42.20 -74.06 -67.71
C LYS A 104 -42.18 -74.85 -69.02
N ILE A 105 -41.82 -74.20 -70.13
CA ILE A 105 -41.75 -74.79 -71.48
C ILE A 105 -40.31 -75.20 -71.81
N ASP A 106 -39.34 -74.31 -71.57
CA ASP A 106 -37.91 -74.49 -71.80
C ASP A 106 -37.12 -74.15 -70.53
N ALA A 107 -36.50 -75.18 -69.95
CA ALA A 107 -35.71 -75.06 -68.72
C ALA A 107 -34.51 -74.09 -68.84
N GLN A 108 -34.03 -73.79 -70.06
CA GLN A 108 -32.97 -72.79 -70.26
C GLN A 108 -33.40 -71.37 -69.86
N MET A 109 -34.71 -71.09 -69.83
CA MET A 109 -35.26 -69.78 -69.47
C MET A 109 -35.45 -69.60 -67.96
N GLN A 110 -35.33 -70.65 -67.14
CA GLN A 110 -35.59 -70.57 -65.69
C GLN A 110 -34.66 -69.58 -64.98
N THR A 111 -33.37 -69.54 -65.35
CA THR A 111 -32.41 -68.60 -64.76
C THR A 111 -32.78 -67.14 -65.03
N LEU A 112 -33.33 -66.84 -66.21
CA LEU A 112 -33.80 -65.48 -66.54
C LEU A 112 -35.08 -65.12 -65.77
N ALA A 113 -35.97 -66.09 -65.54
CA ALA A 113 -37.16 -65.91 -64.72
C ALA A 113 -36.80 -65.57 -63.25
N ASP A 114 -35.89 -66.34 -62.65
CA ASP A 114 -35.43 -66.10 -61.27
C ASP A 114 -34.76 -64.72 -61.13
N GLN A 115 -34.00 -64.29 -62.16
CA GLN A 115 -33.40 -62.95 -62.20
C GLN A 115 -34.44 -61.84 -62.29
N ALA A 116 -35.49 -62.01 -63.10
CA ALA A 116 -36.56 -61.02 -63.23
C ALA A 116 -37.39 -60.90 -61.94
N GLU A 117 -37.67 -62.01 -61.26
CA GLU A 117 -38.35 -62.02 -59.95
C GLU A 117 -37.52 -61.35 -58.86
N THR A 118 -36.20 -61.62 -58.84
CA THR A 118 -35.27 -60.96 -57.92
C THR A 118 -35.22 -59.44 -58.16
N ALA A 119 -35.15 -59.03 -59.43
CA ALA A 119 -35.17 -57.63 -59.81
C ALA A 119 -36.48 -56.95 -59.41
N LEU A 120 -37.63 -57.60 -59.64
CA LEU A 120 -38.94 -57.09 -59.22
C LEU A 120 -39.01 -56.87 -57.71
N SER A 121 -38.62 -57.88 -56.92
CA SER A 121 -38.59 -57.78 -55.46
C SER A 121 -37.71 -56.62 -54.99
N SER A 122 -36.53 -56.46 -55.59
CA SER A 122 -35.61 -55.36 -55.27
C SER A 122 -36.22 -53.98 -55.56
N LEU A 123 -36.96 -53.84 -56.66
CA LEU A 123 -37.64 -52.58 -56.98
C LEU A 123 -38.80 -52.29 -56.02
N THR A 124 -39.57 -53.31 -55.62
CA THR A 124 -40.63 -53.17 -54.62
C THR A 124 -40.09 -52.74 -53.26
N ASP A 125 -38.95 -53.30 -52.83
CA ASP A 125 -38.29 -52.89 -51.59
C ASP A 125 -37.83 -51.42 -51.64
N ILE A 126 -37.24 -50.98 -52.77
CA ILE A 126 -36.85 -49.58 -52.97
C ILE A 126 -38.08 -48.67 -52.92
N ALA A 127 -39.19 -49.05 -53.55
CA ALA A 127 -40.44 -48.27 -53.51
C ALA A 127 -40.99 -48.15 -52.07
N TYR A 128 -40.92 -49.23 -51.29
CA TYR A 128 -41.31 -49.22 -49.88
C TYR A 128 -40.43 -48.26 -49.05
N GLU A 129 -39.11 -48.33 -49.22
CA GLU A 129 -38.18 -47.42 -48.53
C GLU A 129 -38.39 -45.95 -48.91
N LEU A 130 -38.60 -45.66 -50.20
CA LEU A 130 -38.88 -44.30 -50.68
C LEU A 130 -40.20 -43.75 -50.10
N ARG A 131 -41.24 -44.60 -49.99
CA ARG A 131 -42.54 -44.20 -49.43
C ARG A 131 -42.39 -43.85 -47.95
N HIS A 132 -41.73 -44.73 -47.19
CA HIS A 132 -41.42 -44.47 -45.78
C HIS A 132 -40.50 -43.24 -45.61
N TYR A 133 -39.51 -43.06 -46.47
CA TYR A 133 -38.65 -41.87 -46.45
C TYR A 133 -39.44 -40.59 -46.71
N ASN A 134 -40.36 -40.57 -47.69
CA ASN A 134 -41.19 -39.42 -48.01
C ASN A 134 -42.09 -39.00 -46.84
N GLU A 135 -42.66 -39.97 -46.11
CA GLU A 135 -43.46 -39.72 -44.90
C GLU A 135 -42.64 -39.06 -43.77
N GLN A 136 -41.32 -39.28 -43.75
CA GLN A 136 -40.41 -38.67 -42.78
C GLN A 136 -39.90 -37.28 -43.17
N ILE A 137 -40.20 -36.78 -44.38
CA ILE A 137 -39.76 -35.45 -44.80
C ILE A 137 -40.66 -34.41 -44.12
N GLU A 138 -40.15 -33.80 -43.05
CA GLU A 138 -40.84 -32.74 -42.32
C GLU A 138 -40.50 -31.36 -42.92
N PHE A 139 -41.52 -30.58 -43.27
CA PHE A 139 -41.36 -29.19 -43.67
C PHE A 139 -41.62 -28.26 -42.49
N ASN A 140 -40.55 -27.73 -41.90
CA ASN A 140 -40.64 -26.91 -40.70
C ASN A 140 -39.75 -25.64 -40.81
N PRO A 141 -40.24 -24.57 -41.47
CA PRO A 141 -39.51 -23.32 -41.63
C PRO A 141 -39.11 -22.68 -40.30
N ALA A 142 -40.00 -22.69 -39.31
CA ALA A 142 -39.72 -22.13 -38.00
C ALA A 142 -38.57 -22.85 -37.28
N ARG A 143 -38.47 -24.18 -37.44
CA ARG A 143 -37.34 -24.96 -36.92
C ARG A 143 -36.04 -24.64 -37.66
N LEU A 144 -36.09 -24.45 -38.98
CA LEU A 144 -34.92 -24.06 -39.77
C LEU A 144 -34.36 -22.70 -39.29
N ASP A 145 -35.22 -21.69 -39.09
CA ASP A 145 -34.81 -20.39 -38.58
C ASP A 145 -34.16 -20.49 -37.19
N GLN A 146 -34.71 -21.32 -36.30
CA GLN A 146 -34.12 -21.56 -34.97
C GLN A 146 -32.73 -22.19 -35.07
N ILE A 147 -32.54 -23.14 -35.99
CA ILE A 147 -31.25 -23.80 -36.20
C ILE A 147 -30.24 -22.80 -36.77
N GLU A 148 -30.62 -21.95 -37.71
CA GLU A 148 -29.74 -20.93 -38.27
C GLU A 148 -29.30 -19.92 -37.21
N LEU A 149 -30.23 -19.38 -36.42
CA LEU A 149 -29.90 -18.50 -35.28
C LEU A 149 -28.97 -19.18 -34.27
N ARG A 150 -29.17 -20.48 -34.01
CA ARG A 150 -28.31 -21.25 -33.11
C ARG A 150 -26.91 -21.45 -33.68
N ILE A 151 -26.80 -21.78 -34.97
CA ILE A 151 -25.51 -21.94 -35.66
C ILE A 151 -24.76 -20.61 -35.71
N ASP A 152 -25.45 -19.49 -35.96
CA ASP A 152 -24.84 -18.15 -35.98
C ASP A 152 -24.30 -17.76 -34.61
N LEU A 153 -25.04 -18.05 -33.54
CA LEU A 153 -24.56 -17.86 -32.17
C LEU A 153 -23.28 -18.67 -31.92
N ILE A 154 -23.29 -19.96 -32.26
CA ILE A 154 -22.13 -20.86 -32.12
C ILE A 154 -20.92 -20.31 -32.88
N ASN A 155 -21.11 -19.91 -34.13
CA ASN A 155 -20.05 -19.35 -34.98
C ASN A 155 -19.50 -18.03 -34.45
N SER A 156 -20.36 -17.15 -33.92
CA SER A 156 -19.93 -15.88 -33.33
C SER A 156 -19.03 -16.09 -32.11
N LEU A 157 -19.33 -17.10 -31.27
CA LEU A 157 -18.53 -17.46 -30.10
C LEU A 157 -17.23 -18.15 -30.52
N LYS A 158 -17.28 -19.09 -31.46
CA LYS A 158 -16.09 -19.74 -32.02
C LYS A 158 -15.12 -18.70 -32.59
N LYS A 159 -15.61 -17.73 -33.37
CA LYS A 159 -14.78 -16.69 -33.97
C LYS A 159 -14.04 -15.84 -32.93
N LYS A 160 -14.68 -15.58 -31.78
CA LYS A 160 -14.10 -14.80 -30.68
C LYS A 160 -13.10 -15.60 -29.83
N HIS A 161 -13.30 -16.90 -29.66
CA HIS A 161 -12.60 -17.70 -28.65
C HIS A 161 -11.87 -18.94 -29.21
N GLY A 162 -11.30 -18.86 -30.42
CA GLY A 162 -10.33 -19.86 -30.90
C GLY A 162 -10.86 -20.92 -31.86
N GLY A 163 -11.97 -20.64 -32.56
CA GLY A 163 -12.40 -21.36 -33.76
C GLY A 163 -13.15 -22.68 -33.53
N THR A 164 -13.17 -23.23 -32.31
CA THR A 164 -13.87 -24.48 -31.97
C THR A 164 -14.68 -24.33 -30.67
N ILE A 165 -15.71 -25.15 -30.49
CA ILE A 165 -16.52 -25.16 -29.26
C ILE A 165 -15.65 -25.52 -28.04
N GLU A 166 -14.72 -26.46 -28.21
CA GLU A 166 -13.77 -26.85 -27.16
C GLU A 166 -12.89 -25.68 -26.70
N SER A 167 -12.40 -24.87 -27.65
CA SER A 167 -11.61 -23.67 -27.32
C SER A 167 -12.45 -22.64 -26.56
N VAL A 168 -13.73 -22.47 -26.91
CA VAL A 168 -14.66 -21.59 -26.19
C VAL A 168 -14.85 -22.05 -24.74
N LEU A 169 -15.08 -23.35 -24.52
CA LEU A 169 -15.27 -23.92 -23.18
C LEU A 169 -13.98 -23.89 -22.34
N LYS A 170 -12.82 -24.12 -22.97
CA LYS A 170 -11.53 -23.98 -22.30
C LYS A 170 -11.25 -22.53 -21.89
N PHE A 171 -11.57 -21.59 -22.78
CA PHE A 171 -11.50 -20.16 -22.47
C PHE A 171 -12.41 -19.82 -21.29
N TYR A 172 -13.66 -20.30 -21.28
CA TYR A 172 -14.60 -20.10 -20.19
C TYR A 172 -14.03 -20.54 -18.83
N ALA A 173 -13.50 -21.76 -18.73
CA ALA A 173 -12.89 -22.24 -17.49
C ALA A 173 -11.70 -21.37 -17.04
N THR A 174 -10.83 -20.99 -17.99
CA THR A 174 -9.67 -20.15 -17.70
C THR A 174 -10.07 -18.75 -17.23
N ALA A 175 -11.06 -18.15 -17.89
CA ALA A 175 -11.61 -16.84 -17.55
C ALA A 175 -12.23 -16.83 -16.15
N GLN A 176 -12.90 -17.93 -15.77
CA GLN A 176 -13.52 -18.06 -14.45
C GLN A 176 -12.47 -18.17 -13.33
N ASP A 177 -11.40 -18.94 -13.56
CA ASP A 177 -10.25 -18.99 -12.64
C ASP A 177 -9.54 -17.64 -12.51
N GLU A 178 -9.39 -16.91 -13.61
CA GLU A 178 -8.79 -15.56 -13.61
C GLU A 178 -9.67 -14.57 -12.83
N LEU A 179 -10.98 -14.57 -13.06
CA LEU A 179 -11.93 -13.71 -12.37
C LEU A 179 -11.92 -13.97 -10.85
N ASN A 180 -11.95 -15.24 -10.43
CA ASN A 180 -11.90 -15.61 -9.00
C ASN A 180 -10.63 -15.09 -8.31
N LYS A 181 -9.49 -15.09 -9.00
CA LYS A 181 -8.23 -14.54 -8.46
C LYS A 181 -8.29 -13.02 -8.29
N ILE A 182 -8.92 -12.33 -9.24
CA ILE A 182 -9.11 -10.87 -9.18
C ILE A 182 -10.04 -10.50 -8.02
N GLU A 183 -11.18 -11.19 -7.90
CA GLU A 183 -12.16 -10.92 -6.83
C GLU A 183 -11.59 -11.22 -5.42
N GLY A 184 -10.64 -12.14 -5.30
CA GLY A 184 -9.91 -12.37 -4.05
C GLY A 184 -9.13 -11.16 -3.53
N VAL A 185 -8.67 -10.26 -4.41
CA VAL A 185 -7.93 -9.04 -4.04
C VAL A 185 -8.86 -8.01 -3.39
N GLU A 186 -10.10 -7.89 -3.89
CA GLU A 186 -11.10 -6.96 -3.32
C GLU A 186 -11.47 -7.34 -1.88
N GLY A 187 -11.56 -8.65 -1.61
CA GLY A 187 -11.73 -9.17 -0.25
C GLY A 187 -10.57 -8.78 0.68
N GLN A 188 -9.32 -8.92 0.21
CA GLN A 188 -8.13 -8.52 0.98
C GLN A 188 -8.10 -7.01 1.25
N ILE A 189 -8.43 -6.19 0.25
CA ILE A 189 -8.53 -4.73 0.42
C ILE A 189 -9.56 -4.37 1.51
N THR A 190 -10.70 -5.05 1.51
CA THR A 190 -11.75 -4.84 2.51
C THR A 190 -11.25 -5.19 3.92
N GLU A 191 -10.55 -6.31 4.07
CA GLU A 191 -9.96 -6.75 5.34
C GLU A 191 -8.89 -5.77 5.85
N VAL A 192 -7.96 -5.36 4.99
CA VAL A 192 -6.89 -4.41 5.34
C VAL A 192 -7.48 -3.07 5.76
N ASN A 193 -8.51 -2.56 5.07
CA ASN A 193 -9.19 -1.32 5.48
C ASN A 193 -9.83 -1.44 6.88
N GLN A 194 -10.47 -2.57 7.19
CA GLN A 194 -11.03 -2.80 8.53
C GLN A 194 -9.93 -2.86 9.61
N ASN A 195 -8.77 -3.42 9.28
CA ASN A 195 -7.61 -3.43 10.17
C ASN A 195 -7.05 -2.02 10.39
N ILE A 196 -6.95 -1.20 9.35
CA ILE A 196 -6.52 0.20 9.44
C ILE A 196 -7.43 0.98 10.39
N VAL A 197 -8.76 0.83 10.27
CA VAL A 197 -9.71 1.50 11.17
C VAL A 197 -9.47 1.09 12.63
N ARG A 198 -9.37 -0.21 12.92
CA ARG A 198 -9.11 -0.71 14.28
C ARG A 198 -7.78 -0.22 14.86
N VAL A 199 -6.73 -0.20 14.04
CA VAL A 199 -5.42 0.30 14.48
C VAL A 199 -5.47 1.80 14.71
N LYS A 200 -6.15 2.59 13.86
CA LYS A 200 -6.32 4.03 14.05
C LYS A 200 -7.06 4.37 15.34
N GLU A 201 -8.08 3.61 15.72
CA GLU A 201 -8.78 3.78 17.00
C GLU A 201 -7.85 3.53 18.21
N SER A 202 -7.02 2.49 18.14
CA SER A 202 -6.04 2.19 19.18
C SER A 202 -4.96 3.28 19.26
N LEU A 203 -4.49 3.72 18.10
CA LEU A 203 -3.47 4.76 17.96
C LEU A 203 -3.99 6.12 18.48
N ALA A 204 -5.26 6.44 18.25
CA ALA A 204 -5.92 7.63 18.77
C ALA A 204 -5.90 7.70 20.30
N ARG A 205 -6.20 6.59 20.99
CA ARG A 205 -6.18 6.53 22.46
C ARG A 205 -4.77 6.80 23.00
N VAL A 206 -3.78 6.09 22.47
CA VAL A 206 -2.38 6.24 22.89
C VAL A 206 -1.83 7.63 22.52
N ALA A 207 -2.30 8.23 21.42
CA ALA A 207 -1.93 9.59 21.03
C ALA A 207 -2.42 10.64 22.04
N LEU A 208 -3.66 10.50 22.52
CA LEU A 208 -4.23 11.39 23.53
C LEU A 208 -3.49 11.28 24.87
N ASP A 209 -3.15 10.06 25.30
CA ASP A 209 -2.39 9.84 26.53
C ASP A 209 -0.97 10.44 26.43
N LEU A 210 -0.33 10.29 25.26
CA LEU A 210 0.96 10.91 24.97
C LEU A 210 0.87 12.45 24.98
N SER A 211 -0.18 13.00 24.38
CA SER A 211 -0.42 14.45 24.33
C SER A 211 -0.66 15.04 25.72
N ALA A 212 -1.47 14.38 26.56
CA ALA A 212 -1.69 14.77 27.94
C ALA A 212 -0.38 14.76 28.76
N SER A 213 0.42 13.69 28.59
CA SER A 213 1.73 13.58 29.25
C SER A 213 2.70 14.69 28.80
N ARG A 214 2.69 15.04 27.51
CA ARG A 214 3.47 16.16 26.96
C ARG A 214 3.02 17.49 27.53
N GLN A 215 1.72 17.73 27.66
CA GLN A 215 1.22 18.97 28.23
C GLN A 215 1.62 19.13 29.70
N GLN A 216 1.61 18.04 30.47
CA GLN A 216 2.10 18.05 31.86
C GLN A 216 3.61 18.30 31.94
N ALA A 217 4.39 17.63 31.09
CA ALA A 217 5.84 17.83 31.01
C ALA A 217 6.18 19.27 30.57
N ALA A 218 5.46 19.82 29.59
CA ALA A 218 5.58 21.19 29.12
C ALA A 218 5.41 22.21 30.25
N ASN A 219 4.38 22.03 31.10
CA ASN A 219 4.13 22.91 32.24
C ASN A 219 5.23 22.78 33.30
N THR A 220 5.65 21.55 33.60
CA THR A 220 6.72 21.27 34.58
C THR A 220 8.04 21.90 34.15
N MET A 221 8.43 21.68 32.89
CA MET A 221 9.63 22.23 32.30
C MET A 221 9.60 23.76 32.27
N SER A 222 8.46 24.37 31.91
CA SER A 222 8.33 25.83 31.90
C SER A 222 8.54 26.43 33.30
N ALA A 223 7.96 25.81 34.34
CA ALA A 223 8.15 26.25 35.72
C ALA A 223 9.58 26.10 36.23
N GLN A 224 10.22 24.95 35.96
CA GLN A 224 11.63 24.73 36.31
C GLN A 224 12.55 25.73 35.58
N MET A 225 12.25 26.02 34.32
CA MET A 225 13.00 26.99 33.52
C MET A 225 12.89 28.41 34.08
N GLU A 226 11.69 28.86 34.47
CA GLU A 226 11.49 30.17 35.10
C GLU A 226 12.31 30.30 36.40
N GLU A 227 12.38 29.23 37.21
CA GLU A 227 13.21 29.20 38.42
C GLU A 227 14.70 29.40 38.10
N ARG A 228 15.23 28.68 37.09
CA ARG A 228 16.64 28.77 36.69
C ARG A 228 16.97 30.12 36.05
N LEU A 229 16.09 30.65 35.20
CA LEU A 229 16.24 31.98 34.60
C LEU A 229 16.26 33.08 35.67
N ALA A 230 15.47 32.96 36.73
CA ALA A 230 15.48 33.92 37.83
C ALA A 230 16.82 33.93 38.60
N ARG A 231 17.49 32.77 38.74
CA ARG A 231 18.83 32.66 39.34
C ARG A 231 19.91 33.32 38.48
N LEU A 232 19.76 33.29 37.16
CA LEU A 232 20.64 33.92 36.18
C LEU A 232 20.39 35.43 35.99
N GLU A 233 19.68 36.07 36.93
CA GLU A 233 19.24 37.48 36.85
C GLU A 233 18.35 37.82 35.63
N MET A 234 17.85 36.81 34.92
CA MET A 234 16.92 36.94 33.79
C MET A 234 15.47 36.85 34.27
N ARG A 235 15.12 37.55 35.37
CA ARG A 235 13.80 37.47 36.04
C ARG A 235 12.61 37.88 35.16
N LYS A 236 12.88 38.58 34.06
CA LYS A 236 11.91 39.05 33.09
C LYS A 236 11.66 38.04 31.97
N ALA A 237 12.56 37.08 31.82
CA ALA A 237 12.47 36.07 30.78
C ALA A 237 11.51 34.95 31.19
N ARG A 238 10.66 34.52 30.26
CA ARG A 238 9.72 33.41 30.44
C ARG A 238 9.85 32.43 29.30
N LEU A 239 9.88 31.15 29.62
CA LEU A 239 9.86 30.08 28.63
C LEU A 239 8.48 29.43 28.63
N LYS A 240 7.95 29.19 27.43
CA LYS A 240 6.71 28.47 27.21
C LYS A 240 6.96 27.34 26.23
N VAL A 241 6.67 26.12 26.66
CA VAL A 241 6.59 24.97 25.76
C VAL A 241 5.19 24.97 25.14
N LEU A 242 5.10 25.30 23.86
CA LEU A 242 3.85 25.31 23.12
C LEU A 242 3.61 23.93 22.49
N VAL A 243 2.47 23.31 22.84
CA VAL A 243 2.00 22.05 22.27
C VAL A 243 0.77 22.38 21.43
N THR A 244 0.86 22.17 20.12
CA THR A 244 -0.27 22.41 19.19
C THR A 244 -0.61 21.15 18.42
N GLN A 245 -1.85 21.05 17.98
CA GLN A 245 -2.34 19.96 17.14
C GLN A 245 -2.81 20.55 15.81
N GLN A 246 -2.76 19.76 14.76
CA GLN A 246 -3.22 20.17 13.44
C GLN A 246 -4.43 19.33 13.04
N GLU A 247 -5.51 19.99 12.63
CA GLU A 247 -6.68 19.30 12.07
C GLU A 247 -6.32 18.64 10.73
N ASP A 248 -6.76 17.39 10.56
CA ASP A 248 -6.65 16.62 9.32
C ASP A 248 -7.80 15.61 9.26
N VAL A 249 -8.70 15.81 8.30
CA VAL A 249 -9.89 14.98 8.09
C VAL A 249 -9.53 13.51 7.78
N THR A 250 -8.33 13.27 7.28
CA THR A 250 -7.82 11.91 6.97
C THR A 250 -7.01 11.29 8.12
N GLY A 251 -6.82 12.04 9.20
CA GLY A 251 -5.99 11.71 10.35
C GLY A 251 -6.59 10.66 11.29
N LEU A 252 -6.29 10.79 12.58
CA LEU A 252 -6.87 9.94 13.62
C LEU A 252 -8.32 10.34 13.93
N PRO A 253 -9.19 9.38 14.29
CA PRO A 253 -10.59 9.63 14.59
C PRO A 253 -10.76 10.28 15.98
N ILE A 254 -10.18 11.47 16.15
CA ILE A 254 -10.27 12.32 17.33
C ILE A 254 -10.98 13.59 16.86
N GLU A 255 -12.15 13.89 17.44
CA GLU A 255 -12.99 15.03 17.03
C GLU A 255 -13.26 15.04 15.51
N ASN A 256 -12.85 16.09 14.78
CA ASN A 256 -13.01 16.24 13.34
C ASN A 256 -11.88 15.63 12.51
N GLY A 257 -10.94 14.94 13.15
CA GLY A 257 -9.73 14.39 12.54
C GLY A 257 -8.49 15.19 12.93
N LEU A 258 -7.49 14.50 13.49
CA LEU A 258 -6.20 15.10 13.84
C LEU A 258 -5.06 14.48 13.04
N GLY A 259 -4.23 15.36 12.46
CA GLY A 259 -3.00 14.99 11.79
C GLY A 259 -2.03 14.33 12.77
N PHE A 260 -1.33 13.31 12.30
CA PHE A 260 -0.42 12.53 13.13
C PHE A 260 0.79 12.07 12.33
N ASP A 261 1.91 11.87 13.02
CA ASP A 261 3.13 11.33 12.45
C ASP A 261 3.74 10.27 13.37
N SER A 262 4.97 9.83 13.08
CA SER A 262 5.69 8.85 13.90
C SER A 262 5.95 9.28 15.35
N ASN A 263 5.78 10.56 15.66
CA ASN A 263 5.99 11.16 16.98
C ASN A 263 4.67 11.47 17.72
N GLY A 264 3.53 11.56 17.06
CA GLY A 264 2.27 11.85 17.75
C GLY A 264 1.32 12.72 16.95
N ILE A 265 0.33 13.26 17.64
CA ILE A 265 -0.59 14.30 17.15
C ILE A 265 -0.10 15.72 17.46
N ASP A 266 0.95 15.85 18.29
CA ASP A 266 1.42 17.15 18.76
C ASP A 266 2.63 17.66 17.98
N LYS A 267 2.61 18.95 17.69
CA LYS A 267 3.78 19.76 17.35
C LYS A 267 4.21 20.55 18.57
N VAL A 268 5.44 20.31 19.01
CA VAL A 268 6.03 20.94 20.19
C VAL A 268 7.03 22.00 19.75
N GLU A 269 6.85 23.23 20.23
CA GLU A 269 7.74 24.36 19.97
C GLU A 269 8.16 25.04 21.29
N LEU A 270 9.46 25.32 21.44
CA LEU A 270 9.97 26.09 22.56
C LEU A 270 9.93 27.57 22.23
N LEU A 271 9.12 28.31 22.99
CA LEU A 271 8.98 29.75 22.86
C LEU A 271 9.57 30.46 24.07
N ILE A 272 10.08 31.66 23.85
CA ILE A 272 10.61 32.53 24.89
C ILE A 272 10.10 33.95 24.74
N GLU A 273 9.88 34.60 25.87
CA GLU A 273 9.72 36.03 25.99
C GLU A 273 10.90 36.53 26.83
N THR A 274 11.80 37.33 26.27
CA THR A 274 13.00 37.84 26.99
C THR A 274 12.65 39.06 27.85
N ASN A 275 11.77 39.92 27.36
CA ASN A 275 11.25 41.09 28.07
C ASN A 275 9.71 41.05 28.09
N PRO A 276 9.07 41.44 29.20
CA PRO A 276 7.62 41.38 29.32
C PRO A 276 6.99 42.34 28.31
N GLY A 277 6.06 41.83 27.51
CA GLY A 277 5.33 42.61 26.50
C GLY A 277 5.92 42.56 25.09
N GLU A 278 7.08 41.92 24.88
CA GLU A 278 7.62 41.67 23.53
C GLU A 278 7.00 40.44 22.85
N GLY A 279 6.23 39.65 23.60
CA GLY A 279 5.57 38.44 23.14
C GLY A 279 6.50 37.24 23.02
N TYR A 280 5.89 36.06 22.91
CA TYR A 280 6.61 34.80 22.75
C TYR A 280 7.16 34.65 21.32
N LYS A 281 8.45 34.36 21.21
CA LYS A 281 9.15 34.10 19.95
C LYS A 281 9.83 32.72 20.00
N PRO A 282 9.99 32.04 18.85
CA PRO A 282 10.74 30.79 18.80
C PRO A 282 12.15 30.96 19.34
N LEU A 283 12.61 30.00 20.15
CA LEU A 283 13.94 29.97 20.76
C LEU A 283 15.07 30.17 19.74
N ALA A 284 14.92 29.63 18.53
CA ALA A 284 15.88 29.77 17.44
C ALA A 284 16.01 31.19 16.87
N LYS A 285 15.06 32.08 17.15
CA LYS A 285 15.03 33.46 16.61
C LYS A 285 15.54 34.52 17.58
N ILE A 286 16.09 34.13 18.74
CA ILE A 286 16.70 35.07 19.66
C ILE A 286 18.06 35.53 19.10
N ALA A 287 18.28 36.84 19.10
CA ALA A 287 19.53 37.47 18.66
C ALA A 287 20.23 38.14 19.86
N SER A 288 20.96 37.36 20.66
CA SER A 288 21.85 37.86 21.73
C SER A 288 22.76 36.72 22.21
N GLY A 289 24.07 36.78 21.94
CA GLY A 289 25.01 35.67 22.19
C GLY A 289 25.07 35.25 23.68
N GLY A 290 25.36 36.21 24.57
CA GLY A 290 25.52 35.93 26.00
C GLY A 290 24.22 35.53 26.72
N GLU A 291 23.07 36.11 26.34
CA GLU A 291 21.77 35.71 26.91
C GLU A 291 21.33 34.34 26.41
N THR A 292 21.64 34.01 25.15
CA THR A 292 21.33 32.70 24.58
C THR A 292 22.18 31.61 25.23
N SER A 293 23.49 31.83 25.47
CA SER A 293 24.34 30.85 26.18
C SER A 293 23.85 30.58 27.60
N ARG A 294 23.42 31.62 28.32
CA ARG A 294 22.82 31.49 29.67
C ARG A 294 21.48 30.76 29.66
N LEU A 295 20.64 31.06 28.67
CA LEU A 295 19.38 30.37 28.45
C LEU A 295 19.61 28.88 28.14
N MET A 296 20.60 28.57 27.30
CA MET A 296 20.97 27.19 26.99
C MET A 296 21.52 26.45 28.22
N LEU A 297 22.29 27.12 29.09
CA LEU A 297 22.74 26.53 30.35
C LEU A 297 21.55 26.16 31.24
N ALA A 298 20.59 27.08 31.45
CA ALA A 298 19.40 26.78 32.24
C ALA A 298 18.57 25.64 31.62
N LEU A 299 18.44 25.61 30.30
CA LEU A 299 17.77 24.53 29.58
C LEU A 299 18.48 23.18 29.76
N LYS A 300 19.81 23.16 29.63
CA LYS A 300 20.64 21.96 29.80
C LYS A 300 20.64 21.45 31.23
N GLU A 301 20.56 22.34 32.22
CA GLU A 301 20.42 21.96 33.63
C GLU A 301 19.05 21.31 33.89
N VAL A 302 17.96 21.92 33.39
CA VAL A 302 16.60 21.36 33.51
C VAL A 302 16.51 19.98 32.82
N LEU A 303 17.21 19.81 31.71
CA LEU A 303 17.22 18.56 30.94
C LEU A 303 18.39 17.63 31.30
N ALA A 304 19.16 17.91 32.36
CA ALA A 304 20.44 17.24 32.60
C ALA A 304 20.34 15.71 32.69
N GLU A 305 19.24 15.18 33.24
CA GLU A 305 18.98 13.74 33.35
C GLU A 305 18.46 13.10 32.06
N ALA A 306 17.78 13.89 31.21
CA ALA A 306 17.18 13.42 29.96
C ALA A 306 18.12 13.60 28.75
N ASP A 307 19.08 14.51 28.86
CA ASP A 307 20.06 14.78 27.82
C ASP A 307 21.11 13.66 27.78
N GLN A 308 21.34 13.12 26.58
CA GLN A 308 22.28 12.02 26.36
C GLN A 308 23.63 12.48 25.81
N ILE A 309 23.81 13.79 25.60
CA ILE A 309 25.03 14.35 25.03
C ILE A 309 26.13 14.38 26.10
N PRO A 310 27.23 13.61 25.98
CA PRO A 310 28.19 13.42 27.07
C PRO A 310 29.09 14.63 27.34
N THR A 311 29.34 15.47 26.33
CA THR A 311 30.24 16.62 26.43
C THR A 311 29.57 17.89 25.93
N LEU A 312 29.59 18.93 26.75
CA LEU A 312 28.99 20.23 26.49
C LEU A 312 30.07 21.32 26.51
N VAL A 313 30.07 22.17 25.49
CA VAL A 313 30.99 23.31 25.38
C VAL A 313 30.19 24.60 25.47
N PHE A 314 30.50 25.44 26.45
CA PHE A 314 29.89 26.76 26.63
C PHE A 314 30.91 27.84 26.30
N ASP A 315 30.62 28.62 25.26
CA ASP A 315 31.40 29.79 24.85
C ASP A 315 30.64 31.08 25.20
N GLU A 316 31.39 32.13 25.54
CA GLU A 316 30.90 33.47 25.89
C GLU A 316 29.79 33.52 26.98
N ILE A 317 29.71 32.51 27.85
CA ILE A 317 28.67 32.46 28.88
C ILE A 317 28.84 33.57 29.94
N ASP A 318 30.06 34.08 30.05
CA ASP A 318 30.46 35.20 30.90
C ASP A 318 30.35 36.58 30.23
N SER A 319 29.83 36.65 29.00
CA SER A 319 29.63 37.92 28.31
C SER A 319 28.52 38.75 28.95
N GLY A 320 28.89 39.97 29.36
CA GLY A 320 27.97 40.95 29.95
C GLY A 320 27.53 40.64 31.39
N ILE A 321 28.24 39.77 32.12
CA ILE A 321 27.90 39.44 33.51
C ILE A 321 28.92 39.98 34.51
N GLY A 322 28.44 40.39 35.70
CA GLY A 322 29.28 40.81 36.82
C GLY A 322 29.63 39.65 37.77
N GLY A 323 30.52 39.90 38.74
CA GLY A 323 31.04 38.84 39.62
C GLY A 323 30.00 38.04 40.41
N ARG A 324 28.84 38.63 40.78
CA ARG A 324 27.76 37.89 41.45
C ARG A 324 27.09 36.87 40.54
N VAL A 325 26.78 37.26 39.30
CA VAL A 325 26.19 36.36 38.30
C VAL A 325 27.21 35.31 37.88
N GLY A 326 28.50 35.68 37.80
CA GLY A 326 29.59 34.74 37.54
C GLY A 326 29.66 33.59 38.54
N MET A 327 29.42 33.84 39.83
CA MET A 327 29.33 32.79 40.85
C MET A 327 28.15 31.84 40.60
N THR A 328 26.99 32.37 40.23
CA THR A 328 25.80 31.54 39.94
C THR A 328 26.02 30.68 38.70
N VAL A 329 26.51 31.28 37.60
CA VAL A 329 26.82 30.56 36.36
C VAL A 329 27.86 29.47 36.61
N GLY A 330 28.93 29.77 37.37
CA GLY A 330 29.93 28.79 37.76
C GLY A 330 29.34 27.61 38.55
N SER A 331 28.46 27.89 39.52
CA SER A 331 27.79 26.84 40.28
C SER A 331 26.89 25.95 39.42
N MET A 332 26.15 26.52 38.46
CA MET A 332 25.28 25.79 37.55
C MET A 332 26.08 24.92 36.57
N LEU A 333 27.18 25.45 36.02
CA LEU A 333 28.10 24.68 35.17
C LEU A 333 28.74 23.51 35.94
N TRP A 334 29.13 23.73 37.19
CA TRP A 334 29.68 22.68 38.05
C TRP A 334 28.66 21.58 38.35
N GLN A 335 27.41 21.94 38.65
CA GLN A 335 26.32 20.99 38.85
C GLN A 335 26.03 20.18 37.57
N LEU A 336 25.97 20.86 36.42
CA LEU A 336 25.85 20.19 35.12
C LEU A 336 27.02 19.24 34.86
N GLY A 337 28.22 19.61 35.33
CA GLY A 337 29.44 18.82 35.36
C GLY A 337 29.38 17.52 36.16
N ARG A 338 28.30 17.24 36.90
CA ARG A 338 28.06 15.95 37.59
C ARG A 338 27.40 14.92 36.69
N HIS A 339 26.72 15.38 35.63
CA HIS A 339 26.04 14.52 34.67
C HIS A 339 26.78 14.48 33.32
N HIS A 340 27.48 15.56 32.97
CA HIS A 340 28.12 15.76 31.68
C HIS A 340 29.56 16.26 31.85
N GLN A 341 30.41 16.05 30.84
CA GLN A 341 31.67 16.77 30.77
C GLN A 341 31.41 18.20 30.26
N VAL A 342 31.68 19.21 31.09
CA VAL A 342 31.44 20.61 30.73
C VAL A 342 32.78 21.32 30.49
N MET A 343 32.93 21.90 29.31
CA MET A 343 34.06 22.76 28.95
C MET A 343 33.56 24.20 28.83
N CYS A 344 34.27 25.13 29.45
CA CYS A 344 33.95 26.55 29.39
C CYS A 344 35.24 27.37 29.24
N VAL A 345 35.23 28.32 28.30
CA VAL A 345 36.27 29.34 28.19
C VAL A 345 35.76 30.58 28.92
N THR A 346 36.53 31.09 29.89
CA THR A 346 36.10 32.24 30.70
C THR A 346 37.26 33.14 31.06
N HIS A 347 36.96 34.42 31.23
CA HIS A 347 37.86 35.41 31.82
C HIS A 347 37.43 35.81 33.24
N LEU A 348 36.32 35.26 33.76
CA LEU A 348 35.83 35.58 35.10
C LEU A 348 36.43 34.65 36.15
N PRO A 349 37.18 35.17 37.14
CA PRO A 349 37.76 34.34 38.20
C PRO A 349 36.69 33.60 39.01
N GLN A 350 35.50 34.20 39.16
CA GLN A 350 34.37 33.59 39.88
C GLN A 350 33.87 32.32 39.20
N LEU A 351 33.95 32.23 37.88
CA LEU A 351 33.53 31.05 37.11
C LEU A 351 34.66 30.01 37.08
N ALA A 352 35.89 30.44 36.79
CA ALA A 352 37.07 29.57 36.78
C ALA A 352 37.32 28.88 38.14
N ALA A 353 36.94 29.53 39.25
CA ALA A 353 37.02 28.94 40.58
C ALA A 353 36.20 27.64 40.73
N PHE A 354 35.12 27.46 39.96
CA PHE A 354 34.29 26.25 39.97
C PHE A 354 34.82 25.10 39.10
N GLY A 355 35.82 25.32 38.24
CA GLY A 355 36.36 24.24 37.41
C GLY A 355 36.97 23.11 38.23
N ASP A 356 36.60 21.85 37.98
CA ASP A 356 37.29 20.71 38.60
C ASP A 356 38.76 20.65 38.11
N GLN A 357 38.97 20.94 36.82
CA GLN A 357 40.25 21.18 36.19
C GLN A 357 40.31 22.62 35.67
N HIS A 358 41.48 23.25 35.77
CA HIS A 358 41.70 24.62 35.31
C HIS A 358 42.89 24.64 34.36
N PHE A 359 42.66 25.06 33.12
CA PHE A 359 43.69 25.22 32.11
C PHE A 359 43.90 26.70 31.82
N LYS A 360 45.15 27.16 31.94
CA LYS A 360 45.57 28.50 31.49
C LYS A 360 45.99 28.41 30.04
N VAL A 361 45.54 29.38 29.24
CA VAL A 361 45.95 29.53 27.84
C VAL A 361 46.81 30.78 27.72
N ASP A 362 48.09 30.63 27.39
CA ASP A 362 49.04 31.72 27.17
C ASP A 362 49.60 31.71 25.74
N LYS A 363 50.18 32.86 25.35
CA LYS A 363 50.86 33.01 24.06
C LYS A 363 52.36 33.03 24.33
N GLN A 364 53.09 32.15 23.66
CA GLN A 364 54.55 32.06 23.76
C GLN A 364 55.16 32.33 22.39
N ASP A 365 56.23 33.11 22.33
CA ASP A 365 56.95 33.36 21.08
C ASP A 365 58.02 32.28 20.88
N LEU A 366 57.85 31.47 19.85
CA LEU A 366 58.77 30.40 19.49
C LEU A 366 59.24 30.62 18.04
N HIS A 367 60.52 30.95 17.85
CA HIS A 367 61.15 31.18 16.54
C HIS A 367 60.37 32.18 15.65
N ASP A 368 60.14 33.40 16.14
CA ASP A 368 59.37 34.47 15.46
C ASP A 368 57.90 34.12 15.14
N ARG A 369 57.34 33.09 15.79
CA ARG A 369 55.91 32.78 15.70
C ARG A 369 55.30 32.68 17.09
N THR A 370 54.24 33.44 17.31
CA THR A 370 53.42 33.32 18.52
C THR A 370 52.61 32.03 18.44
N VAL A 371 52.87 31.10 19.35
CA VAL A 371 52.15 29.84 19.51
C VAL A 371 51.27 29.89 20.77
N THR A 372 50.10 29.27 20.69
CA THR A 372 49.22 29.10 21.85
C THR A 372 49.71 27.92 22.67
N HIS A 373 50.00 28.17 23.95
CA HIS A 373 50.35 27.16 24.92
C HIS A 373 49.20 26.99 25.93
N VAL A 374 48.94 25.75 26.33
CA VAL A 374 47.85 25.41 27.25
C VAL A 374 48.45 24.56 28.35
N VAL A 375 48.31 25.00 29.60
CA VAL A 375 48.88 24.34 30.78
C VAL A 375 47.82 24.17 31.85
N GLU A 376 47.77 22.99 32.46
CA GLU A 376 46.92 22.77 33.64
C GLU A 376 47.52 23.49 34.85
N VAL A 377 46.71 24.30 35.53
CA VAL A 377 47.11 25.04 36.74
C VAL A 377 46.47 24.42 37.98
N THR A 378 47.32 23.98 38.91
CA THR A 378 46.91 23.32 40.16
C THR A 378 47.59 23.97 41.38
N GLY A 379 47.05 23.74 42.58
CA GLY A 379 47.63 24.24 43.84
C GLY A 379 47.87 25.76 43.85
N GLU A 380 49.07 26.18 44.22
CA GLU A 380 49.45 27.61 44.26
C GLU A 380 49.46 28.27 42.87
N MET A 381 49.70 27.51 41.78
CA MET A 381 49.61 28.07 40.41
C MET A 381 48.17 28.45 40.06
N ARG A 382 47.19 27.65 40.53
CA ARG A 382 45.77 27.99 40.37
C ARG A 382 45.38 29.24 41.16
N VAL A 383 45.90 29.40 42.37
CA VAL A 383 45.66 30.61 43.18
C VAL A 383 46.26 31.84 42.49
N ALA A 384 47.48 31.72 41.99
CA ALA A 384 48.15 32.80 41.27
C ALA A 384 47.38 33.21 40.01
N GLU A 385 46.88 32.23 39.23
CA GLU A 385 46.06 32.50 38.04
C GLU A 385 44.76 33.23 38.39
N VAL A 386 44.00 32.73 39.37
CA VAL A 386 42.76 33.38 39.81
C VAL A 386 43.03 34.79 40.35
N ALA A 387 44.17 35.01 41.02
CA ALA A 387 44.58 36.33 41.47
C ALA A 387 44.97 37.27 40.30
N GLU A 388 45.57 36.73 39.24
CA GLU A 388 45.87 37.45 38.00
C GLU A 388 44.58 37.86 37.27
N MET A 389 43.62 36.94 37.15
CA MET A 389 42.28 37.20 36.58
C MET A 389 41.49 38.28 37.35
N LEU A 390 41.75 38.48 38.64
CA LEU A 390 41.15 39.57 39.44
C LEU A 390 41.73 40.96 39.11
N GLY A 391 42.77 41.05 38.27
CA GLY A 391 43.23 42.29 37.66
C GLY A 391 44.12 43.19 38.53
N SER A 392 44.67 42.67 39.64
CA SER A 392 45.60 43.44 40.47
C SER A 392 46.74 42.56 41.00
N PRO A 393 48.01 42.83 40.65
CA PRO A 393 49.14 42.10 41.23
C PRO A 393 49.37 42.53 42.69
N GLY A 394 49.46 41.57 43.62
CA GLY A 394 49.77 41.86 45.02
C GLY A 394 49.25 40.81 46.00
N GLN A 395 49.73 40.88 47.26
CA GLN A 395 49.32 39.96 48.33
C GLN A 395 47.81 39.96 48.60
N GLN A 396 47.16 41.12 48.44
CA GLN A 396 45.72 41.26 48.67
C GLN A 396 44.86 40.50 47.64
N SER A 397 45.31 40.43 46.39
CA SER A 397 44.61 39.66 45.34
C SER A 397 44.79 38.16 45.53
N ILE A 398 45.98 37.72 45.97
CA ILE A 398 46.22 36.32 46.35
C ILE A 398 45.29 35.92 47.49
N GLN A 399 45.13 36.78 48.50
CA GLN A 399 44.23 36.52 49.62
C GLN A 399 42.77 36.40 49.15
N THR A 400 42.30 37.34 48.32
CA THR A 400 40.96 37.31 47.72
C THR A 400 40.75 36.05 46.87
N ALA A 401 41.74 35.62 46.09
CA ALA A 401 41.68 34.40 45.30
C ALA A 401 41.60 33.14 46.18
N LYS A 402 42.34 33.08 47.29
CA LYS A 402 42.25 31.99 48.28
C LYS A 402 40.87 31.93 48.92
N GLU A 403 40.28 33.08 49.27
CA GLU A 403 38.94 33.16 49.84
C GLU A 403 37.86 32.73 48.84
N LEU A 404 37.98 33.14 47.58
CA LEU A 404 37.08 32.72 46.50
C LEU A 404 37.12 31.20 46.30
N LEU A 405 38.31 30.62 46.14
CA LEU A 405 38.50 29.18 46.00
C LEU A 405 38.01 28.41 47.23
N ALA A 406 38.24 28.93 48.44
CA ALA A 406 37.73 28.32 49.66
C ALA A 406 36.20 28.34 49.75
N SER A 407 35.57 29.44 49.33
CA SER A 407 34.10 29.56 49.26
C SER A 407 33.50 28.55 48.28
N VAL A 408 34.10 28.42 47.09
CA VAL A 408 33.69 27.43 46.09
C VAL A 408 33.92 26.00 46.59
N ASN A 409 35.08 25.71 47.20
CA ASN A 409 35.34 24.41 47.81
C ASN A 409 34.31 24.05 48.87
N LYS A 410 33.91 25.02 49.70
CA LYS A 410 32.85 24.80 50.69
C LYS A 410 31.54 24.39 50.01
N PHE A 411 31.12 25.10 48.96
CA PHE A 411 29.91 24.77 48.20
C PHE A 411 29.98 23.38 47.56
N THR A 412 31.06 23.11 46.83
CA THR A 412 31.27 21.87 46.08
C THR A 412 31.50 20.65 46.96
N SER A 413 31.89 20.84 48.24
CA SER A 413 32.01 19.75 49.23
C SER A 413 30.69 19.36 49.91
N THR A 414 29.62 20.13 49.72
CA THR A 414 28.31 19.90 50.38
C THR A 414 27.34 19.05 49.57
N ILE A 415 27.68 18.76 48.31
CA ILE A 415 26.91 18.00 47.33
C ILE A 415 27.76 16.78 46.96
#